data_AF-A0A453NXT7-F1
#
_entry.id   AF-A0A453NXT7-F1
#
_cell.length_a   1.000
_cell.length_b   1.000
_cell.length_c   1.000
_cell.angle_alpha   90.00
_cell.angle_beta   90.00
_cell.angle_gamma   90.00
#
_symmetry.space_group_name_H-M   'P 1'
#
loop_
_entity.id
_entity.type
_entity.pdbx_description
1 polymer ?
#
loop_
_entity_poly.entity_id
_entity_poly.type
_entity_poly.pdbx_seq_one_letter_code
_entity_poly.pdbx_strand_id
1 'polypeptide(L)' 'MGLPSKKGISVDTPSRWNSRWKMLVEALIYKSVLTSYTNRKMIESPSEQEWERAAAICEFLKAFEELILIVSAHRKPTAH' A
#
# COMPACT_ATOMS: atom_id res chain seq x y z
N MET A 1 8.38 -3.52 -19.97
CA MET A 1 8.11 -3.54 -18.51
C MET A 1 6.60 -3.55 -18.34
N GLY A 2 6.00 -4.72 -18.14
CA GLY A 2 4.54 -4.86 -17.95
C GLY A 2 4.18 -4.78 -16.47
N LEU A 3 2.99 -4.26 -16.19
CA LEU A 3 2.44 -4.30 -14.82
C LEU A 3 2.15 -5.75 -14.43
N PRO A 4 2.34 -6.13 -13.15
CA PRO A 4 1.99 -7.45 -12.68
C PRO A 4 0.50 -7.75 -12.95
N SER A 5 0.21 -9.00 -13.30
CA SER A 5 -1.17 -9.48 -13.51
C SER A 5 -2.02 -9.15 -12.27
N LYS A 6 -3.15 -8.45 -12.48
CA LYS A 6 -4.05 -7.88 -11.46
C LYS A 6 -4.00 -8.60 -10.12
N LYS A 7 -3.14 -8.13 -9.22
CA LYS A 7 -3.41 -8.24 -7.79
C LYS A 7 -4.55 -7.24 -7.54
N GLY A 8 -5.63 -7.68 -6.89
CA GLY A 8 -6.76 -6.80 -6.64
C GLY A 8 -6.33 -5.63 -5.75
N ILE A 9 -6.81 -4.42 -6.06
CA ILE A 9 -6.49 -3.22 -5.29
C ILE A 9 -6.95 -3.42 -3.84
N SER A 10 -6.00 -3.42 -2.90
CA SER A 10 -6.27 -3.42 -1.47
C SER A 10 -6.98 -2.13 -1.10
N VAL A 11 -8.25 -2.22 -0.71
CA VAL A 11 -9.01 -1.06 -0.24
C VAL A 11 -8.75 -0.84 1.25
N ASP A 12 -8.62 0.43 1.64
CA ASP A 12 -8.51 0.83 3.04
C ASP A 12 -9.74 0.35 3.83
N THR A 13 -9.51 -0.30 4.98
CA THR A 13 -10.56 -0.83 5.85
C THR A 13 -10.23 -0.52 7.31
N PRO A 14 -11.12 0.14 8.07
CA PRO A 14 -10.84 0.55 9.45
C PRO A 14 -10.55 -0.60 10.41
N SER A 15 -11.04 -1.80 10.11
CA SER A 15 -10.90 -2.99 10.95
C SER A 15 -9.52 -3.67 10.86
N ARG A 16 -8.66 -3.25 9.93
CA ARG A 16 -7.35 -3.85 9.70
C ARG A 16 -6.28 -2.76 9.70
N TRP A 17 -5.44 -2.74 10.74
CA TRP A 17 -4.49 -1.66 11.00
C TRP A 17 -3.55 -1.30 9.83
N ASN A 18 -3.20 -2.27 8.98
CA ASN A 18 -2.28 -2.09 7.85
C ASN A 18 -2.97 -1.96 6.48
N SER A 19 -4.29 -1.90 6.42
CA SER A 19 -5.05 -1.84 5.15
C SER A 19 -4.72 -0.58 4.36
N ARG A 20 -4.67 0.58 5.02
CA ARG A 20 -4.27 1.86 4.41
C ARG A 20 -2.85 1.82 3.84
N TRP A 21 -1.90 1.24 4.58
CA TRP A 21 -0.53 1.08 4.10
C TRP A 21 -0.47 0.18 2.87
N LYS A 22 -1.17 -0.97 2.88
CA LYS A 22 -1.27 -1.88 1.73
C LYS A 22 -1.86 -1.22 0.49
N MET A 23 -2.93 -0.42 0.68
CA MET A 23 -3.53 0.37 -0.40
C MET A 23 -2.51 1.34 -1.00
N LEU A 24 -1.76 2.07 -0.17
CA LEU A 24 -0.78 3.05 -0.64
C LEU A 24 0.40 2.39 -1.38
N VAL A 25 0.93 1.29 -0.85
CA VAL A 25 2.00 0.50 -1.52
C VAL A 25 1.54 0.05 -2.90
N GLU A 26 0.30 -0.43 -3.02
CA GLU A 26 -0.24 -0.86 -4.29
C GLU A 26 -0.55 0.32 -5.25
N ALA A 27 -1.08 1.42 -4.73
CA ALA A 27 -1.30 2.64 -5.50
C ALA A 27 0.02 3.18 -6.11
N LEU A 28 1.14 3.09 -5.37
CA LEU A 28 2.46 3.47 -5.87
C LEU A 28 2.92 2.58 -7.05
N ILE A 29 2.65 1.27 -7.00
CA ILE A 29 2.93 0.35 -8.13
C ILE A 29 2.14 0.76 -9.38
N TYR A 30 0.90 1.20 -9.20
CA TYR A 30 0.02 1.61 -10.29
C TYR A 30 0.02 3.12 -10.56
N LYS A 31 0.96 3.91 -10.00
CA LYS A 31 1.01 5.39 -10.10
C LYS A 31 0.77 5.88 -11.52
N SER A 32 1.54 5.37 -12.49
CA SER A 32 1.43 5.74 -13.91
C SER A 32 0.01 5.51 -14.49
N VAL A 33 -0.61 4.38 -14.16
CA VAL A 33 -1.96 4.05 -14.63
C VAL A 33 -3.01 4.90 -13.94
N LEU A 34 -2.88 5.11 -12.62
CA LEU A 34 -3.79 5.92 -11.84
C LEU A 34 -3.76 7.38 -12.29
N THR A 35 -2.58 7.96 -12.52
CA THR A 35 -2.42 9.30 -13.09
C THR A 35 -3.00 9.39 -14.50
N SER A 36 -2.78 8.39 -15.35
CA SER A 36 -3.39 8.37 -16.69
C SER A 36 -4.92 8.27 -16.62
N TYR A 37 -5.44 7.53 -15.65
CA TYR A 37 -6.88 7.37 -15.42
C TYR A 37 -7.52 8.67 -14.92
N THR A 38 -6.94 9.33 -13.92
CA THR A 38 -7.43 10.62 -13.39
C THR A 38 -7.42 11.70 -14.47
N ASN A 39 -6.34 11.79 -15.25
CA ASN A 39 -6.25 12.70 -16.39
C ASN A 39 -7.36 12.44 -17.42
N ARG A 40 -7.61 11.18 -17.80
CA ARG A 40 -8.68 10.81 -18.75
C ARG A 40 -10.08 11.09 -18.21
N LYS A 41 -10.27 10.98 -16.91
CA LYS A 41 -11.56 11.21 -16.23
C LYS A 41 -11.75 12.66 -15.77
N MET A 42 -10.77 13.54 -16.00
CA MET A 42 -10.76 14.91 -15.49
C MET A 42 -10.99 14.96 -13.97
N ILE A 43 -10.39 14.00 -13.26
CA ILE A 43 -10.38 13.95 -11.80
C ILE A 43 -9.01 14.48 -11.34
N GLU A 44 -8.98 15.15 -10.19
CA GLU A 44 -7.75 15.61 -9.57
C GLU A 44 -6.79 14.42 -9.33
N SER A 45 -5.57 14.54 -9.84
CA SER A 45 -4.50 13.58 -9.62
C SER A 45 -3.62 14.08 -8.48
N PRO A 46 -3.07 13.20 -7.62
CA PRO A 46 -2.01 13.61 -6.72
C PRO A 46 -0.83 14.18 -7.50
N SER A 47 -0.25 15.24 -6.94
CA SER A 47 0.98 15.88 -7.39
C SER A 47 2.20 14.99 -7.19
N GLU A 48 3.30 15.32 -7.85
CA GLU A 48 4.56 14.56 -7.71
C GLU A 48 5.05 14.55 -6.25
N GLN A 49 4.94 15.69 -5.56
CA GLN A 49 5.32 15.81 -4.16
C GLN A 49 4.44 14.94 -3.23
N GLU A 50 3.14 14.81 -3.53
CA GLU A 50 2.26 13.92 -2.77
C GLU A 50 2.59 12.45 -3.00
N TRP A 51 2.98 12.07 -4.23
CA TRP A 51 3.48 10.73 -4.52
C TRP A 51 4.78 10.42 -3.78
N GLU A 52 5.73 11.35 -3.76
CA GLU A 52 6.98 11.23 -3.01
C GLU A 52 6.72 11.07 -1.51
N ARG A 53 5.80 11.86 -0.96
CA ARG A 53 5.39 11.76 0.44
C ARG A 53 4.75 10.41 0.75
N ALA A 54 3.88 9.91 -0.12
CA ALA A 54 3.27 8.59 0.02
C ALA A 54 4.33 7.47 0.00
N ALA A 55 5.33 7.58 -0.88
CA ALA A 55 6.46 6.64 -0.91
C ALA A 55 7.27 6.67 0.39
N ALA A 56 7.61 7.87 0.90
CA ALA A 56 8.34 8.01 2.16
C ALA A 56 7.57 7.42 3.36
N ILE A 57 6.26 7.62 3.43
CA ILE A 57 5.40 7.02 4.47
C ILE A 57 5.38 5.49 4.33
N CYS A 58 5.28 4.97 3.10
CA CYS A 58 5.27 3.52 2.86
C CYS A 58 6.59 2.87 3.28
N GLU A 59 7.73 3.48 2.96
CA GLU A 59 9.06 3.03 3.37
C GLU A 59 9.22 3.04 4.89
N PHE A 60 8.79 4.13 5.56
CA PHE A 60 8.83 4.21 7.03
C PHE A 60 7.99 3.12 7.71
N LEU A 61 6.79 2.87 7.20
CA LEU A 61 5.86 1.90 7.78
C LEU A 61 6.20 0.44 7.44
N LYS A 62 7.01 0.20 6.41
CA LYS A 62 7.41 -1.15 5.98
C LYS A 62 8.08 -1.94 7.10
N ALA A 63 8.98 -1.31 7.87
CA ALA A 63 9.65 -1.94 9.00
C ALA A 63 8.65 -2.45 10.06
N PHE A 64 7.57 -1.70 10.31
CA PHE A 64 6.53 -2.11 11.26
C PHE A 64 5.70 -3.28 10.75
N GLU A 65 5.35 -3.31 9.46
CA GLU A 65 4.65 -4.46 8.86
C GLU A 65 5.50 -5.73 8.97
N GLU A 66 6.79 -5.66 8.62
CA GLU A 66 7.70 -6.80 8.71
C GLU A 66 7.83 -7.33 10.14
N LEU A 67 7.99 -6.44 11.12
CA LEU A 67 8.03 -6.79 12.54
C LEU A 67 6.72 -7.45 13.00
N ILE A 68 5.57 -6.89 12.63
CA ILE A 68 4.26 -7.44 13.01
C ILE A 68 4.03 -8.81 12.36
N LEU A 69 4.46 -9.02 11.12
CA LEU A 69 4.41 -10.32 10.46
C LEU A 69 5.25 -11.36 11.21
N ILE A 70 6.47 -11.00 11.64
CA ILE A 70 7.33 -11.87 12.44
C ILE A 70 6.64 -12.22 13.77
N VAL A 71 6.20 -11.22 14.54
CA VAL A 71 5.57 -11.43 15.85
C VAL A 71 4.27 -12.23 15.74
N SER A 72 3.45 -11.96 14.71
CA SER A 72 2.19 -12.69 14.49
C SER A 72 2.42 -14.14 14.06
N ALA A 73 3.47 -14.42 13.27
CA ALA A 73 3.85 -15.78 12.90
C ALA A 73 4.35 -16.62 14.09
N HIS A 74 4.93 -15.98 15.11
CA HIS A 74 5.43 -16.65 16.32
C HIS A 74 4.35 -16.95 17.38
N ARG A 75 3.07 -16.63 17.13
CA ARG A 75 1.95 -17.07 17.99
C ARG A 75 1.55 -18.53 17.71
N LYS A 76 2.48 -19.46 17.90
CA LYS A 76 2.09 -20.80 18.34
C LYS A 76 2.02 -20.75 19.87
N PRO A 77 0.88 -21.05 20.50
CA PRO A 77 0.86 -21.21 21.94
C PRO A 77 1.71 -22.44 22.27
N THR A 78 2.90 -22.25 22.82
CA THR A 78 3.42 -23.22 23.78
C THR A 78 2.65 -22.97 25.06
N ALA A 79 1.40 -23.45 25.09
CA ALA A 79 0.66 -23.59 26.33
C ALA A 79 1.52 -24.47 27.25
N HIS A 80 1.86 -23.94 28.40
CA HIS A 80 2.40 -24.67 29.54
C HIS A 80 1.49 -24.40 30.73
#